data_AF-A0A523AF49-F1
#
_entry.id   AF-A0A523AF49-F1
#
_cell.length_a   1.000
_cell.length_b   1.000
_cell.length_c   1.000
_cell.angle_alpha   90.00
_cell.angle_beta   90.00
_cell.angle_gamma   90.00
#
_symmetry.space_group_name_H-M   'P 1'
#
loop_
_entity.id
_entity.type
_entity.pdbx_description
1 polymer ?
#
loop_
_entity_poly.entity_id
_entity_poly.type
_entity_poly.pdbx_seq_one_letter_code
_entity_poly.pdbx_strand_id
1 'polypeptide(L)'
;MRLNPDEYLEIRRSVNRISDLDKFNLPRGVLHSILIQKKVESVKRKYRIFAEKSDEILKYWKEKGSFPKWLTLTPVMKIRILLKAMGLSAKEIWKALRNPDILDAGLREMVYRAVSTDFVYSPIATKIQLVFGQIGEEIVEEKLRTLGVKFKKEKELKMQKTPDFLLEEPLEFCGRKVVWIESKAIFADYRTYEIYFKKQFKRYLELFGEGIAIFWRGCLEGLDVSDGCEFNGELKRKLLEMEVRIRRDKELEGNPIDIAEKFVESYADQDIFPYNAEVVRILKNMGFLVKQED
;
A
#
# COMPACT_ATOMS: atom_id res chain seq x y z
N MET A 1 2.67 -14.07 10.53
CA MET A 1 1.82 -13.70 11.68
C MET A 1 0.37 -14.02 11.37
N ARG A 2 -0.27 -14.84 12.21
CA ARG A 2 -1.72 -15.10 12.14
C ARG A 2 -2.42 -14.48 13.33
N LEU A 3 -3.49 -13.73 13.09
CA LEU A 3 -4.30 -13.11 14.14
C LEU A 3 -5.60 -13.89 14.33
N ASN A 4 -6.01 -14.05 15.58
CA ASN A 4 -7.35 -14.54 15.87
C ASN A 4 -8.40 -13.47 15.45
N PRO A 5 -9.65 -13.87 15.12
CA PRO A 5 -10.66 -12.92 14.64
C PRO A 5 -11.01 -11.80 15.63
N ASP A 6 -11.04 -12.07 16.93
CA ASP A 6 -11.44 -11.10 17.95
C ASP A 6 -10.38 -10.01 18.15
N GLU A 7 -9.11 -10.40 18.21
CA GLU A 7 -7.94 -9.53 18.23
C GLU A 7 -7.90 -8.65 16.97
N TYR A 8 -8.10 -9.23 15.79
CA TYR A 8 -8.21 -8.47 14.54
C TYR A 8 -9.32 -7.41 14.61
N LEU A 9 -10.50 -7.77 15.13
CA LEU A 9 -11.61 -6.83 15.26
C LEU A 9 -11.31 -5.71 16.25
N GLU A 10 -10.62 -6.01 17.35
CA GLU A 10 -10.16 -5.02 18.31
C GLU A 10 -9.18 -4.02 17.66
N ILE A 11 -8.13 -4.53 17.02
CA ILE A 11 -7.15 -3.72 16.29
C ILE A 11 -7.85 -2.85 15.24
N ARG A 12 -8.72 -3.47 14.43
CA ARG A 12 -9.46 -2.79 13.38
C ARG A 12 -10.34 -1.68 13.93
N ARG A 13 -10.93 -1.82 15.12
CA ARG A 13 -11.72 -0.74 15.75
C ARG A 13 -10.82 0.38 16.26
N SER A 14 -9.71 0.03 16.91
CA SER A 14 -8.82 0.95 17.63
C SER A 14 -7.86 1.75 16.72
N VAL A 15 -7.41 1.18 15.61
CA VAL A 15 -6.51 1.84 14.65
C VAL A 15 -7.31 2.68 13.65
N ASN A 16 -7.20 4.01 13.73
CA ASN A 16 -7.99 4.96 12.95
C ASN A 16 -7.13 5.98 12.17
N ARG A 17 -5.88 6.18 12.57
CA ARG A 17 -4.89 7.10 11.99
C ARG A 17 -3.48 6.53 12.18
N ILE A 18 -2.50 7.10 11.48
CA ILE A 18 -1.11 6.64 11.53
C ILE A 18 -0.50 6.70 12.94
N SER A 19 -0.87 7.69 13.75
CA SER A 19 -0.41 7.76 15.14
C SER A 19 -0.97 6.66 16.05
N ASP A 20 -1.93 5.86 15.57
CA ASP A 20 -2.46 4.72 16.34
C ASP A 20 -1.67 3.43 16.08
N LEU A 21 -0.69 3.43 15.15
CA LEU A 21 0.11 2.26 14.80
C LEU A 21 1.03 1.81 15.94
N ASP A 22 1.27 2.65 16.95
CA ASP A 22 2.14 2.32 18.09
C ASP A 22 1.35 1.80 19.30
N LYS A 23 0.02 1.61 19.17
CA LYS A 23 -0.86 1.16 20.26
C LYS A 23 -0.81 -0.34 20.54
N PHE A 24 -0.35 -1.12 19.57
CA PHE A 24 -0.34 -2.58 19.64
C PHE A 24 1.09 -3.08 19.46
N ASN A 25 1.47 -4.13 20.18
CA ASN A 25 2.76 -4.77 20.03
C ASN A 25 2.77 -5.74 18.82
N LEU A 26 2.50 -5.19 17.64
CA LEU A 26 2.51 -5.90 16.36
C LEU A 26 3.40 -5.15 15.37
N PRO A 27 3.98 -5.83 14.37
CA PRO A 27 4.79 -5.15 13.37
C PRO A 27 3.98 -4.04 12.70
N ARG A 28 4.59 -2.85 12.61
CA ARG A 28 3.96 -1.61 12.14
C ARG A 28 3.30 -1.79 10.78
N GLY A 29 3.94 -2.55 9.91
CA GLY A 29 3.49 -2.89 8.58
C GLY A 29 2.17 -3.65 8.52
N VAL A 30 1.85 -4.44 9.56
CA VAL A 30 0.58 -5.14 9.66
C VAL A 30 -0.54 -4.19 10.03
N LEU A 31 -0.32 -3.40 11.08
CA LEU A 31 -1.26 -2.37 11.55
C LEU A 31 -1.56 -1.35 10.43
N HIS A 32 -0.52 -0.96 9.69
CA HIS A 32 -0.65 -0.08 8.53
C HIS A 32 -1.54 -0.69 7.43
N SER A 33 -1.35 -1.96 7.12
CA SER A 33 -2.17 -2.66 6.11
C SER A 33 -3.64 -2.74 6.53
N ILE A 34 -3.92 -3.10 7.79
CA ILE A 34 -5.29 -3.14 8.34
C ILE A 34 -5.95 -1.76 8.27
N LEU A 35 -5.20 -0.70 8.62
CA LEU A 35 -5.67 0.68 8.52
C LEU A 35 -6.00 1.09 7.08
N ILE A 36 -5.11 0.79 6.12
CA ILE A 36 -5.35 1.06 4.69
C ILE A 36 -6.65 0.37 4.25
N GLN A 37 -6.81 -0.92 4.53
CA GLN A 37 -8.01 -1.66 4.14
C GLN A 37 -9.28 -1.03 4.70
N LYS A 38 -9.26 -0.66 5.99
CA LYS A 38 -10.37 0.06 6.63
C LYS A 38 -10.71 1.38 5.93
N LYS A 39 -9.71 2.18 5.54
CA LYS A 39 -9.92 3.44 4.82
C LYS A 39 -10.45 3.21 3.41
N VAL A 40 -9.89 2.25 2.68
CA VAL A 40 -10.34 1.89 1.33
C VAL A 40 -11.80 1.45 1.34
N GLU A 41 -12.21 0.61 2.30
CA GLU A 41 -13.60 0.20 2.45
C GLU A 41 -14.54 1.34 2.79
N SER A 42 -14.12 2.25 3.68
CA SER A 42 -14.89 3.45 4.00
C SER A 42 -15.09 4.34 2.76
N VAL A 43 -14.03 4.54 1.97
CA VAL A 43 -14.09 5.33 0.73
C VAL A 43 -15.01 4.65 -0.28
N LYS A 44 -14.84 3.36 -0.55
CA LYS A 44 -15.70 2.62 -1.51
C LYS A 44 -17.19 2.74 -1.19
N ARG A 45 -17.58 2.71 0.09
CA ARG A 45 -18.97 2.87 0.52
C ARG A 45 -19.52 4.28 0.31
N LYS A 46 -18.70 5.31 0.51
CA LYS A 46 -19.15 6.71 0.58
C LYS A 46 -18.88 7.51 -0.70
N TYR A 47 -17.95 7.07 -1.55
CA TYR A 47 -17.45 7.87 -2.67
C TYR A 47 -18.57 8.28 -3.64
N ARG A 48 -19.43 7.35 -4.05
CA ARG A 48 -20.55 7.64 -4.98
C ARG A 48 -21.45 8.75 -4.42
N ILE A 49 -21.85 8.63 -3.16
CA ILE A 49 -22.74 9.58 -2.47
C ILE A 49 -22.12 10.98 -2.45
N PHE A 50 -20.82 11.10 -2.17
CA PHE A 50 -20.16 12.40 -2.16
C PHE A 50 -19.85 12.93 -3.56
N ALA A 51 -19.61 12.04 -4.53
CA ALA A 51 -19.40 12.43 -5.93
C ALA A 51 -20.68 13.03 -6.54
N GLU A 52 -21.86 12.55 -6.15
CA GLU A 52 -23.16 13.12 -6.53
C GLU A 52 -23.39 14.52 -5.93
N LYS A 53 -22.66 14.88 -4.88
CA LYS A 53 -22.70 16.21 -4.24
C LYS A 53 -21.57 17.13 -4.72
N SER A 54 -20.96 16.86 -5.87
CA SER A 54 -19.81 17.62 -6.39
C SER A 54 -20.08 19.12 -6.47
N ASP A 55 -21.30 19.50 -6.88
CA ASP A 55 -21.67 20.90 -7.08
C ASP A 55 -21.87 21.63 -5.75
N GLU A 56 -22.46 20.95 -4.76
CA GLU A 56 -22.57 21.44 -3.38
C GLU A 56 -21.17 21.64 -2.76
N ILE A 57 -20.26 20.69 -2.99
CA ILE A 57 -18.86 20.77 -2.52
C ILE A 57 -18.14 21.94 -3.18
N LEU A 58 -18.28 22.12 -4.50
CA LEU A 58 -17.66 23.21 -5.23
C LEU A 58 -18.18 24.57 -4.77
N LYS A 59 -19.51 24.70 -4.61
CA LYS A 59 -20.13 25.93 -4.11
C LYS A 59 -19.61 26.28 -2.71
N TYR A 60 -19.63 25.30 -1.79
CA TYR A 60 -19.12 25.49 -0.43
C TYR A 60 -17.65 25.90 -0.44
N TRP A 61 -16.83 25.27 -1.29
CA TRP A 61 -15.41 25.61 -1.44
C TRP A 61 -15.21 27.05 -1.91
N LYS A 62 -15.94 27.49 -2.95
CA LYS A 62 -15.87 28.86 -3.47
C LYS A 62 -16.26 29.90 -2.41
N GLU A 63 -17.23 29.58 -1.55
CA GLU A 63 -17.70 30.49 -0.50
C GLU A 63 -16.83 30.49 0.77
N LYS A 64 -16.24 29.35 1.13
CA LYS A 64 -15.60 29.15 2.45
C LYS A 64 -14.09 28.83 2.39
N GLY A 65 -13.53 28.62 1.20
CA GLY A 65 -12.12 28.23 1.02
C GLY A 65 -11.72 26.93 1.72
N SER A 66 -12.69 26.08 2.07
CA SER A 66 -12.49 24.87 2.88
C SER A 66 -13.52 23.80 2.53
N PHE A 67 -13.24 22.54 2.89
CA PHE A 67 -14.18 21.44 2.68
C PHE A 67 -15.25 21.41 3.77
N PRO A 68 -16.50 21.01 3.44
CA PRO A 68 -17.54 20.84 4.44
C PRO A 68 -17.20 19.69 5.40
N LYS A 69 -17.57 19.84 6.68
CA LYS A 69 -17.26 18.84 7.74
C LYS A 69 -17.85 17.47 7.47
N TRP A 70 -18.99 17.40 6.77
CA TRP A 70 -19.65 16.15 6.41
C TRP A 70 -18.93 15.37 5.30
N LEU A 71 -17.98 15.98 4.57
CA LEU A 71 -17.19 15.29 3.54
C LEU A 71 -16.07 14.49 4.21
N THR A 72 -16.39 13.27 4.64
CA THR A 72 -15.49 12.40 5.42
C THR A 72 -14.63 11.47 4.56
N LEU A 73 -14.20 11.89 3.37
CA LEU A 73 -13.27 11.14 2.52
C LEU A 73 -11.80 11.40 2.90
N THR A 74 -10.88 10.60 2.36
CA THR A 74 -9.44 10.86 2.49
C THR A 74 -9.04 12.12 1.71
N PRO A 75 -7.95 12.81 2.08
CA PRO A 75 -7.58 14.10 1.49
C PRO A 75 -7.57 14.10 -0.04
N VAL A 76 -6.91 13.12 -0.67
CA VAL A 76 -6.81 13.05 -2.14
C VAL A 76 -8.18 12.78 -2.77
N MET A 77 -9.05 11.99 -2.14
CA MET A 77 -10.40 11.77 -2.68
C MET A 77 -11.28 13.02 -2.62
N LYS A 78 -11.13 13.88 -1.60
CA LYS A 78 -11.81 15.19 -1.57
C LYS A 78 -11.33 16.07 -2.71
N ILE A 79 -10.02 16.10 -2.93
CA ILE A 79 -9.39 16.89 -4.01
C ILE A 79 -9.89 16.41 -5.36
N ARG A 80 -9.93 15.10 -5.61
CA ARG A 80 -10.39 14.55 -6.88
C ARG A 80 -11.83 14.95 -7.20
N ILE A 81 -12.73 14.95 -6.20
CA ILE A 81 -14.12 15.40 -6.40
C ILE A 81 -14.14 16.89 -6.73
N LEU A 82 -13.40 17.71 -5.97
CA LEU A 82 -13.34 19.16 -6.19
C LEU A 82 -12.79 19.51 -7.58
N LEU A 83 -11.64 18.98 -7.94
CA LEU A 83 -11.00 19.26 -9.23
C LEU A 83 -11.86 18.77 -10.40
N LYS A 84 -12.54 17.63 -10.26
CA LYS A 84 -13.51 17.16 -11.25
C LYS A 84 -14.69 18.12 -11.38
N ALA A 85 -15.22 18.64 -10.27
CA ALA A 85 -16.28 19.64 -10.27
C ALA A 85 -15.83 20.96 -10.91
N MET A 86 -14.55 21.30 -10.80
CA MET A 86 -13.93 22.46 -11.47
C MET A 86 -13.69 22.24 -12.98
N GLY A 87 -14.02 21.06 -13.52
CA GLY A 87 -13.93 20.76 -14.95
C GLY A 87 -12.65 20.04 -15.37
N LEU A 88 -11.74 19.70 -14.45
CA LEU A 88 -10.52 18.98 -14.82
C LEU A 88 -10.83 17.53 -15.21
N SER A 89 -10.19 17.07 -16.28
CA SER A 89 -10.20 15.67 -16.70
C SER A 89 -9.42 14.79 -15.72
N ALA A 90 -9.67 13.47 -15.77
CA ALA A 90 -8.95 12.51 -14.95
C ALA A 90 -7.41 12.57 -15.16
N LYS A 91 -6.98 12.87 -16.39
CA LYS A 91 -5.55 13.01 -16.75
C LYS A 91 -4.93 14.25 -16.11
N GLU A 92 -5.63 15.39 -16.15
CA GLU A 92 -5.18 16.64 -15.53
C GLU A 92 -5.13 16.52 -14.02
N ILE A 93 -6.16 15.92 -13.41
CA ILE A 93 -6.18 15.64 -11.96
C ILE A 93 -4.97 14.81 -11.57
N TRP A 94 -4.67 13.75 -12.32
CA TRP A 94 -3.53 12.90 -12.00
C TRP A 94 -2.18 13.61 -12.18
N LYS A 95 -2.05 14.45 -13.22
CA LYS A 95 -0.87 15.32 -13.42
C LYS A 95 -0.71 16.28 -12.24
N ALA A 96 -1.79 16.88 -11.76
CA ALA A 96 -1.78 17.80 -10.62
C ALA A 96 -1.45 17.11 -9.29
N LEU A 97 -1.93 15.88 -9.08
CA LEU A 97 -1.57 15.11 -7.87
C LEU A 97 -0.08 14.75 -7.84
N ARG A 98 0.55 14.52 -8.99
CA ARG A 98 1.99 14.25 -9.08
C ARG A 98 2.85 15.51 -8.98
N ASN A 99 2.39 16.58 -9.62
CA ASN A 99 3.09 17.85 -9.62
C ASN A 99 2.08 18.97 -9.29
N PRO A 100 1.94 19.33 -8.01
CA PRO A 100 1.04 20.39 -7.58
C PRO A 100 1.41 21.78 -8.15
N ASP A 101 2.65 22.00 -8.55
CA ASP A 101 3.15 23.31 -9.01
C ASP A 101 2.55 23.77 -10.34
N ILE A 102 1.84 22.87 -11.06
CA ILE A 102 1.10 23.22 -12.28
C ILE A 102 -0.20 24.00 -11.99
N LEU A 103 -0.61 24.07 -10.73
CA LEU A 103 -1.86 24.72 -10.30
C LEU A 103 -1.60 26.15 -9.81
N ASP A 104 -2.68 26.92 -9.69
CA ASP A 104 -2.64 28.23 -9.04
C ASP A 104 -2.24 28.11 -7.55
N ALA A 105 -1.80 29.22 -6.94
CA ALA A 105 -1.23 29.19 -5.60
C ALA A 105 -2.18 28.60 -4.54
N GLY A 106 -3.49 28.83 -4.66
CA GLY A 106 -4.50 28.34 -3.73
C GLY A 106 -4.74 26.84 -3.85
N LEU A 107 -4.89 26.31 -5.08
CA LEU A 107 -5.08 24.88 -5.28
C LEU A 107 -3.77 24.11 -5.06
N ARG A 108 -2.62 24.69 -5.43
CA ARG A 108 -1.28 24.09 -5.24
C ARG A 108 -1.03 23.68 -3.80
N GLU A 109 -1.20 24.59 -2.85
CA GLU A 109 -0.97 24.31 -1.42
C GLU A 109 -1.91 23.20 -0.89
N MET A 110 -3.18 23.27 -1.28
CA MET A 110 -4.18 22.29 -0.88
C MET A 110 -3.89 20.90 -1.47
N VAL A 111 -3.49 20.82 -2.74
CA VAL A 111 -3.11 19.57 -3.39
C VAL A 111 -1.83 19.03 -2.76
N TYR A 112 -0.81 19.87 -2.55
CA TYR A 112 0.43 19.50 -1.86
C TYR A 112 0.15 18.89 -0.48
N ARG A 113 -0.68 19.54 0.33
CA ARG A 113 -1.10 19.01 1.64
C ARG A 113 -1.84 17.68 1.53
N ALA A 114 -2.70 17.51 0.53
CA ALA A 114 -3.42 16.26 0.35
C ALA A 114 -2.50 15.10 -0.03
N VAL A 115 -1.57 15.32 -0.96
CA VAL A 115 -0.67 14.26 -1.45
C VAL A 115 0.41 13.90 -0.41
N SER A 116 0.85 14.86 0.40
CA SER A 116 1.82 14.64 1.50
C SER A 116 1.22 13.98 2.75
N THR A 117 -0.12 13.85 2.84
CA THR A 117 -0.80 13.30 4.03
C THR A 117 -1.68 12.08 3.76
N ASP A 118 -2.18 11.88 2.54
CA ASP A 118 -3.04 10.75 2.19
C ASP A 118 -2.21 9.48 1.95
N PHE A 119 -2.10 8.64 2.98
CA PHE A 119 -1.40 7.35 2.93
C PHE A 119 -2.15 6.24 2.17
N VAL A 120 -3.28 6.54 1.52
CA VAL A 120 -4.10 5.55 0.81
C VAL A 120 -4.08 5.78 -0.69
N TYR A 121 -4.25 7.03 -1.12
CA TYR A 121 -4.50 7.35 -2.53
C TYR A 121 -3.56 8.40 -3.13
N SER A 122 -2.58 8.89 -2.39
CA SER A 122 -1.53 9.75 -2.96
C SER A 122 -0.65 8.97 -3.96
N PRO A 123 0.04 9.68 -4.87
CA PRO A 123 1.07 9.06 -5.72
C PRO A 123 2.13 8.30 -4.91
N ILE A 124 2.60 8.88 -3.81
CA ILE A 124 3.57 8.27 -2.89
C ILE A 124 3.00 6.98 -2.27
N ALA A 125 1.77 7.01 -1.74
CA ALA A 125 1.11 5.81 -1.20
C ALA A 125 0.99 4.70 -2.25
N THR A 126 0.65 5.08 -3.49
CA THR A 126 0.57 4.14 -4.62
C THR A 126 1.94 3.53 -4.92
N LYS A 127 3.00 4.35 -4.90
CA LYS A 127 4.38 3.90 -5.09
C LYS A 127 4.82 2.94 -3.98
N ILE A 128 4.49 3.23 -2.73
CA ILE A 128 4.79 2.35 -1.58
C ILE A 128 4.16 0.97 -1.78
N GLN A 129 2.88 0.91 -2.17
CA GLN A 129 2.21 -0.37 -2.42
C GLN A 129 2.86 -1.15 -3.57
N LEU A 130 3.30 -0.46 -4.63
CA LEU A 130 4.04 -1.07 -5.73
C LEU A 130 5.37 -1.67 -5.25
N VAL A 131 6.18 -0.87 -4.55
CA VAL A 131 7.50 -1.30 -4.05
C VAL A 131 7.35 -2.46 -3.05
N PHE A 132 6.37 -2.41 -2.15
CA PHE A 132 6.13 -3.53 -1.23
C PHE A 132 5.68 -4.81 -1.94
N GLY A 133 4.92 -4.71 -3.04
CA GLY A 133 4.61 -5.84 -3.90
C GLY A 133 5.88 -6.47 -4.50
N GLN A 134 6.74 -5.62 -5.07
CA GLN A 134 8.01 -6.02 -5.67
C GLN A 134 8.95 -6.69 -4.65
N ILE A 135 9.11 -6.12 -3.45
CA ILE A 135 9.89 -6.72 -2.37
C ILE A 135 9.35 -8.11 -2.02
N GLY A 136 8.03 -8.27 -1.96
CA GLY A 136 7.39 -9.56 -1.71
C GLY A 136 7.72 -10.60 -2.79
N GLU A 137 7.64 -10.21 -4.06
CA GLU A 137 8.01 -11.06 -5.19
C GLU A 137 9.51 -11.43 -5.16
N GLU A 138 10.38 -10.47 -4.85
CA GLU A 138 11.83 -10.67 -4.76
C GLU A 138 12.20 -11.72 -3.71
N ILE A 139 11.58 -11.68 -2.53
CA ILE A 139 11.78 -12.70 -1.48
C ILE A 139 11.46 -14.12 -1.99
N VAL A 140 10.36 -14.29 -2.74
CA VAL A 140 9.99 -15.60 -3.30
C VAL A 140 10.98 -16.02 -4.36
N GLU A 141 11.33 -15.11 -5.27
CA GLU A 141 12.25 -15.37 -6.36
C GLU A 141 13.63 -15.82 -5.85
N GLU A 142 14.22 -15.08 -4.91
CA GLU A 142 15.51 -15.44 -4.31
C GLU A 142 15.46 -16.83 -3.70
N LYS A 143 14.36 -17.15 -3.01
CA LYS A 143 14.19 -18.46 -2.37
C LYS A 143 14.06 -19.58 -3.40
N LEU A 144 13.25 -19.40 -4.44
CA LEU A 144 13.08 -20.40 -5.51
C LEU A 144 14.41 -20.64 -6.24
N ARG A 145 15.14 -19.56 -6.58
CA ARG A 145 16.46 -19.66 -7.20
C ARG A 145 17.46 -20.40 -6.32
N THR A 146 17.49 -20.09 -5.01
CA THR A 146 18.35 -20.78 -4.04
C THR A 146 18.05 -22.27 -3.97
N LEU A 147 16.78 -22.67 -4.11
CA LEU A 147 16.36 -24.06 -4.13
C LEU A 147 16.54 -24.74 -5.50
N GLY A 148 17.00 -24.02 -6.53
CA GLY A 148 17.10 -24.54 -7.89
C GLY A 148 15.75 -24.82 -8.57
N VAL A 149 14.66 -24.25 -8.05
CA VAL A 149 13.32 -24.44 -8.60
C VAL A 149 13.17 -23.59 -9.86
N LYS A 150 12.76 -24.22 -10.96
CA LYS A 150 12.45 -23.51 -12.21
C LYS A 150 11.03 -22.97 -12.17
N PHE A 151 10.86 -21.73 -12.60
CA PHE A 151 9.58 -21.03 -12.61
C PHE A 151 9.51 -20.02 -13.75
N LYS A 152 8.29 -19.61 -14.09
CA LYS A 152 7.97 -18.52 -15.01
C LYS A 152 7.26 -17.40 -14.26
N LYS A 153 7.59 -16.16 -14.58
CA LYS A 153 6.93 -14.97 -14.02
C LYS A 153 5.74 -14.52 -14.86
N GLU A 154 4.82 -13.72 -14.29
CA GLU A 154 3.68 -13.12 -15.01
C GLU A 154 4.07 -12.54 -16.38
N LYS A 155 5.14 -11.75 -16.46
CA LYS A 155 5.59 -11.08 -17.70
C LYS A 155 5.97 -12.04 -18.83
N GLU A 156 6.32 -13.28 -18.50
CA GLU A 156 6.74 -14.31 -19.46
C GLU A 156 5.54 -15.13 -19.96
N LEU A 157 4.40 -15.02 -19.27
CA LEU A 157 3.19 -15.78 -19.54
C LEU A 157 2.27 -14.96 -20.46
N LYS A 158 2.02 -15.44 -21.67
CA LYS A 158 1.17 -14.77 -22.68
C LYS A 158 -0.35 -14.86 -22.37
N MET A 159 -0.73 -15.07 -21.11
CA MET A 159 -2.11 -15.30 -20.68
C MET A 159 -2.64 -14.12 -19.87
N GLN A 160 -3.96 -13.87 -19.91
CA GLN A 160 -4.58 -12.72 -19.20
C GLN A 160 -4.59 -12.83 -17.67
N LYS A 161 -4.48 -14.03 -17.10
CA LYS A 161 -4.54 -14.26 -15.65
C LYS A 161 -3.53 -15.31 -15.26
N THR A 162 -2.48 -14.88 -14.58
CA THR A 162 -1.36 -15.75 -14.20
C THR A 162 -0.91 -15.42 -12.78
N PRO A 163 -0.51 -16.43 -12.00
CA PRO A 163 0.14 -16.20 -10.71
C PRO A 163 1.47 -15.47 -10.91
N ASP A 164 1.98 -14.84 -9.86
CA ASP A 164 3.28 -14.17 -9.88
C ASP A 164 4.41 -15.16 -10.25
N PHE A 165 4.30 -16.40 -9.77
CA PHE A 165 5.21 -17.50 -10.06
C PHE A 165 4.44 -18.75 -10.45
N LEU A 166 4.67 -19.26 -11.66
CA LEU A 166 4.23 -20.59 -12.10
C LEU A 166 5.44 -21.52 -12.13
N LEU A 167 5.42 -22.59 -11.34
CA LEU A 167 6.53 -23.53 -11.22
C LEU A 167 6.50 -24.53 -12.38
N GLU A 168 7.68 -24.93 -12.88
CA GLU A 168 7.75 -25.98 -13.92
C GLU A 168 7.45 -27.37 -13.36
N GLU A 169 7.81 -27.60 -12.09
CA GLU A 169 7.57 -28.84 -11.36
C GLU A 169 6.92 -28.54 -10.01
N PRO A 170 6.05 -29.43 -9.47
CA PRO A 170 5.46 -29.24 -8.15
C PRO A 170 6.51 -29.14 -7.05
N LEU A 171 6.37 -28.13 -6.19
CA LEU A 171 7.22 -27.91 -5.01
C LEU A 171 6.48 -28.33 -3.75
N GLU A 172 7.16 -29.03 -2.84
CA GLU A 172 6.62 -29.26 -1.50
C GLU A 172 6.77 -27.99 -0.65
N PHE A 173 5.64 -27.40 -0.26
CA PHE A 173 5.57 -26.17 0.52
C PHE A 173 4.53 -26.36 1.64
N CYS A 174 4.95 -26.23 2.90
CA CYS A 174 4.09 -26.45 4.08
C CYS A 174 3.32 -27.79 4.06
N GLY A 175 3.99 -28.88 3.65
CA GLY A 175 3.40 -30.22 3.60
C GLY A 175 2.41 -30.42 2.45
N ARG A 176 2.43 -29.55 1.43
CA ARG A 176 1.55 -29.62 0.26
C ARG A 176 2.36 -29.49 -1.02
N LYS A 177 1.92 -30.13 -2.08
CA LYS A 177 2.51 -29.94 -3.41
C LYS A 177 1.82 -28.75 -4.08
N VAL A 178 2.59 -27.70 -4.35
CA VAL A 178 2.13 -26.46 -4.99
C VAL A 178 2.80 -26.30 -6.35
N VAL A 179 2.06 -25.78 -7.33
CA VAL A 179 2.58 -25.50 -8.68
C VAL A 179 2.56 -24.01 -9.04
N TRP A 180 1.98 -23.17 -8.18
CA TRP A 180 2.02 -21.72 -8.32
C TRP A 180 2.11 -21.03 -6.97
N ILE A 181 2.71 -19.84 -6.97
CA ILE A 181 2.83 -18.95 -5.82
C ILE A 181 2.33 -17.56 -6.21
N GLU A 182 1.49 -16.96 -5.36
CA GLU A 182 1.07 -15.57 -5.45
C GLU A 182 1.54 -14.77 -4.23
N SER A 183 2.18 -13.63 -4.46
CA SER A 183 2.74 -12.71 -3.48
C SER A 183 1.80 -11.52 -3.25
N LYS A 184 1.38 -11.29 -2.00
CA LYS A 184 0.51 -10.16 -1.63
C LYS A 184 1.07 -9.39 -0.44
N ALA A 185 1.45 -8.13 -0.66
CA ALA A 185 2.00 -7.24 0.38
C ALA A 185 0.92 -6.57 1.26
N ILE A 186 -0.15 -7.28 1.58
CA ILE A 186 -1.30 -6.81 2.37
C ILE A 186 -1.70 -7.83 3.43
N PHE A 187 -2.56 -7.44 4.38
CA PHE A 187 -3.12 -8.35 5.38
C PHE A 187 -4.30 -9.14 4.78
N ALA A 188 -4.45 -10.42 5.09
CA ALA A 188 -5.62 -11.19 4.67
C ALA A 188 -6.65 -11.34 5.80
N ASP A 189 -7.71 -10.54 5.76
CA ASP A 189 -8.96 -10.88 6.45
C ASP A 189 -9.88 -11.75 5.57
N TYR A 190 -10.95 -12.32 6.14
CA TYR A 190 -11.85 -13.23 5.41
C TYR A 190 -12.42 -12.59 4.14
N ARG A 191 -12.77 -11.30 4.21
CA ARG A 191 -13.32 -10.56 3.07
C ARG A 191 -12.27 -10.36 1.98
N THR A 192 -11.06 -9.95 2.36
CA THR A 192 -9.94 -9.72 1.44
C THR A 192 -9.57 -11.02 0.75
N TYR A 193 -9.41 -12.11 1.51
CA TYR A 193 -9.18 -13.44 0.97
C TYR A 193 -10.25 -13.81 -0.06
N GLU A 194 -11.53 -13.66 0.27
CA GLU A 194 -12.59 -14.06 -0.64
C GLU A 194 -12.65 -13.23 -1.92
N ILE A 195 -12.31 -11.94 -1.85
CA ILE A 195 -12.17 -11.09 -3.04
C ILE A 195 -11.07 -11.62 -3.96
N TYR A 196 -9.90 -11.97 -3.42
CA TYR A 196 -8.79 -12.50 -4.21
C TYR A 196 -9.07 -13.91 -4.73
N PHE A 197 -9.67 -14.77 -3.90
CA PHE A 197 -10.08 -16.11 -4.31
C PHE A 197 -11.00 -16.08 -5.53
N LYS A 198 -12.06 -15.25 -5.46
CA LYS A 198 -13.04 -15.12 -6.56
C LYS A 198 -12.44 -14.51 -7.84
N LYS A 199 -11.48 -13.58 -7.70
CA LYS A 199 -10.92 -12.85 -8.85
C LYS A 199 -9.73 -13.56 -9.51
N GLN A 200 -8.93 -14.25 -8.72
CA GLN A 200 -7.61 -14.79 -9.07
C GLN A 200 -7.51 -16.28 -8.71
N PHE A 201 -7.46 -16.63 -7.43
CA PHE A 201 -6.97 -17.96 -6.99
C PHE A 201 -7.82 -19.12 -7.51
N LYS A 202 -9.16 -18.96 -7.55
CA LYS A 202 -10.05 -19.97 -8.12
C LYS A 202 -9.66 -20.32 -9.56
N ARG A 203 -9.30 -19.31 -10.36
CA ARG A 203 -8.90 -19.53 -11.76
C ARG A 203 -7.54 -20.21 -11.86
N TYR A 204 -6.61 -19.90 -10.98
CA TYR A 204 -5.30 -20.57 -10.96
C TYR A 204 -5.45 -22.04 -10.57
N LEU A 205 -6.29 -22.33 -9.57
CA LEU A 205 -6.62 -23.69 -9.18
C LEU A 205 -7.21 -24.49 -10.34
N GLU A 206 -8.17 -23.92 -11.07
CA GLU A 206 -8.78 -24.55 -12.25
C GLU A 206 -7.80 -24.79 -13.41
N LEU A 207 -6.80 -23.90 -13.59
CA LEU A 207 -5.89 -23.93 -14.73
C LEU A 207 -4.63 -24.76 -14.49
N PHE A 208 -4.07 -24.65 -13.30
CA PHE A 208 -2.73 -25.13 -12.98
C PHE A 208 -2.74 -26.19 -11.88
N GLY A 209 -3.81 -26.25 -11.06
CA GLY A 209 -3.89 -27.09 -9.88
C GLY A 209 -3.53 -26.34 -8.60
N GLU A 210 -3.14 -27.09 -7.56
CA GLU A 210 -2.89 -26.56 -6.23
C GLU A 210 -1.76 -25.52 -6.20
N GLY A 211 -1.94 -24.47 -5.40
CA GLY A 211 -0.91 -23.46 -5.19
C GLY A 211 -1.14 -22.67 -3.91
N ILE A 212 -0.29 -21.67 -3.67
CA ILE A 212 -0.29 -20.95 -2.40
C ILE A 212 -0.20 -19.45 -2.61
N ALA A 213 -1.04 -18.71 -1.88
CA ALA A 213 -0.90 -17.27 -1.75
C ALA A 213 -0.16 -16.93 -0.45
N ILE A 214 0.79 -16.01 -0.51
CA ILE A 214 1.57 -15.51 0.63
C ILE A 214 1.11 -14.08 0.92
N PHE A 215 0.59 -13.85 2.12
CA PHE A 215 0.19 -12.53 2.60
C PHE A 215 1.24 -11.99 3.57
N TRP A 216 2.14 -11.14 3.07
CA TRP A 216 3.33 -10.67 3.80
C TRP A 216 3.03 -9.85 5.05
N ARG A 217 1.83 -9.26 5.14
CA ARG A 217 1.41 -8.50 6.33
C ARG A 217 0.66 -9.37 7.33
N GLY A 218 0.57 -10.68 7.10
CA GLY A 218 -0.17 -11.61 7.95
C GLY A 218 -1.58 -11.89 7.46
N CYS A 219 -2.27 -12.79 8.16
CA CYS A 219 -3.61 -13.23 7.84
C CYS A 219 -4.43 -13.59 9.09
N LEU A 220 -5.74 -13.77 8.92
CA LEU A 220 -6.56 -14.38 9.97
C LEU A 220 -6.30 -15.89 10.09
N GLU A 221 -6.45 -16.39 11.31
CA GLU A 221 -6.50 -17.83 11.57
C GLU A 221 -7.60 -18.52 10.76
N GLY A 222 -7.34 -19.78 10.38
CA GLY A 222 -8.24 -20.59 9.55
C GLY A 222 -8.22 -20.26 8.05
N LEU A 223 -7.49 -19.23 7.60
CA LEU A 223 -7.31 -18.98 6.17
C LEU A 223 -6.26 -19.91 5.57
N ASP A 224 -6.61 -20.47 4.41
CA ASP A 224 -5.77 -21.38 3.65
C ASP A 224 -4.76 -20.63 2.76
N VAL A 225 -3.85 -19.92 3.41
CA VAL A 225 -2.79 -19.09 2.81
C VAL A 225 -1.55 -19.16 3.69
N SER A 226 -0.39 -18.74 3.17
CA SER A 226 0.81 -18.50 3.97
C SER A 226 0.83 -17.06 4.48
N ASP A 227 1.39 -16.86 5.68
CA ASP A 227 1.68 -15.56 6.28
C ASP A 227 3.18 -15.18 6.15
N GLY A 228 3.90 -15.91 5.29
CA GLY A 228 5.31 -15.76 5.00
C GLY A 228 6.24 -16.23 6.11
N CYS A 229 5.78 -16.97 7.13
CA CYS A 229 6.62 -17.44 8.24
C CYS A 229 7.79 -18.36 7.80
N GLU A 230 7.67 -18.97 6.62
CA GLU A 230 8.66 -19.84 5.99
C GLU A 230 9.87 -19.09 5.43
N PHE A 231 9.75 -17.77 5.29
CA PHE A 231 10.78 -16.88 4.79
C PHE A 231 11.42 -16.09 5.93
N ASN A 232 12.72 -15.83 5.83
CA ASN A 232 13.47 -14.98 6.76
C ASN A 232 14.40 -14.09 5.95
N GLY A 233 14.77 -12.93 6.49
CA GLY A 233 15.71 -12.02 5.84
C GLY A 233 15.34 -10.56 5.97
N GLU A 234 16.22 -9.72 5.44
CA GLU A 234 16.14 -8.26 5.51
C GLU A 234 14.87 -7.72 4.84
N LEU A 235 14.59 -8.17 3.62
CA LEU A 235 13.45 -7.72 2.82
C LEU A 235 12.11 -7.99 3.52
N LYS A 236 11.96 -9.17 4.14
CA LYS A 236 10.76 -9.49 4.94
C LYS A 236 10.64 -8.57 6.15
N ARG A 237 11.75 -8.26 6.84
CA ARG A 237 11.75 -7.32 7.96
C ARG A 237 11.36 -5.91 7.51
N LYS A 238 11.87 -5.43 6.37
CA LYS A 238 11.47 -4.14 5.79
C LYS A 238 9.96 -4.06 5.51
N LEU A 239 9.37 -5.13 5.00
CA LEU A 239 7.91 -5.21 4.86
C LEU A 239 7.22 -5.08 6.23
N LEU A 240 7.61 -5.86 7.22
CA LEU A 240 6.93 -5.91 8.51
C LEU A 240 7.13 -4.64 9.36
N GLU A 241 8.32 -4.07 9.39
CA GLU A 241 8.66 -2.97 10.29
C GLU A 241 8.38 -1.58 9.69
N MET A 242 8.43 -1.45 8.36
CA MET A 242 8.30 -0.15 7.67
C MET A 242 9.20 0.93 8.32
N GLU A 243 10.45 0.57 8.60
CA GLU A 243 11.44 1.45 9.23
C GLU A 243 12.34 2.08 8.18
N VAL A 244 12.65 3.37 8.37
CA VAL A 244 13.70 4.10 7.66
C VAL A 244 14.58 4.84 8.67
N ARG A 245 15.87 4.95 8.39
CA ARG A 245 16.85 5.71 9.18
C ARG A 245 17.27 6.96 8.42
N ILE A 246 17.61 8.00 9.17
CA ILE A 246 17.98 9.29 8.61
C ILE A 246 19.34 9.76 9.14
N ARG A 247 20.23 10.19 8.22
CA ARG A 247 21.54 10.81 8.52
C ARG A 247 21.48 12.33 8.38
N ARG A 248 22.14 13.06 9.29
CA ARG A 248 22.18 14.55 9.30
C ARG A 248 23.41 15.14 8.61
N ASP A 249 24.04 14.41 7.71
CA ASP A 249 25.29 14.77 7.06
C ASP A 249 25.12 15.80 5.92
N LYS A 250 24.00 15.75 5.19
CA LYS A 250 23.64 16.73 4.15
C LYS A 250 22.15 17.01 4.09
N GLU A 251 21.78 18.28 3.98
CA GLU A 251 20.40 18.68 3.67
C GLU A 251 20.16 18.53 2.16
N LEU A 252 19.13 17.77 1.79
CA LEU A 252 18.74 17.58 0.40
C LEU A 252 17.87 18.74 -0.09
N GLU A 253 18.34 19.43 -1.12
CA GLU A 253 17.56 20.42 -1.86
C GLU A 253 16.69 19.75 -2.93
N GLY A 254 15.48 20.28 -3.13
CA GLY A 254 14.54 19.83 -4.16
C GLY A 254 13.11 19.71 -3.66
N ASN A 255 12.21 19.27 -4.55
CA ASN A 255 10.82 19.05 -4.20
C ASN A 255 10.69 17.86 -3.21
N PRO A 256 10.12 18.06 -2.00
CA PRO A 256 10.03 16.99 -1.01
C PRO A 256 9.20 15.77 -1.43
N ILE A 257 8.21 15.95 -2.32
CA ILE A 257 7.41 14.83 -2.85
C ILE A 257 8.29 13.96 -3.73
N ASP A 258 9.03 14.56 -4.67
CA ASP A 258 9.92 13.84 -5.58
C ASP A 258 11.03 13.10 -4.82
N ILE A 259 11.60 13.73 -3.79
CA ILE A 259 12.61 13.12 -2.93
C ILE A 259 12.02 11.93 -2.17
N ALA A 260 10.83 12.09 -1.57
CA ALA A 260 10.15 11.00 -0.87
C ALA A 260 9.80 9.83 -1.80
N GLU A 261 9.36 10.09 -3.04
CA GLU A 261 9.12 9.04 -4.04
C GLU A 261 10.40 8.26 -4.37
N LYS A 262 11.53 8.96 -4.58
CA LYS A 262 12.84 8.31 -4.83
C LYS A 262 13.32 7.46 -3.64
N PHE A 263 13.07 7.92 -2.42
CA PHE A 263 13.41 7.15 -1.22
C PHE A 263 12.57 5.87 -1.15
N VAL A 264 11.27 5.97 -1.42
CA VAL A 264 10.40 4.80 -1.50
C VAL A 264 10.86 3.84 -2.59
N GLU A 265 11.24 4.34 -3.78
CA GLU A 265 11.70 3.52 -4.89
C GLU A 265 12.96 2.70 -4.56
N SER A 266 13.87 3.27 -3.78
CA SER A 266 15.12 2.59 -3.37
C SER A 266 15.02 1.89 -2.02
N TYR A 267 13.82 1.79 -1.43
CA TYR A 267 13.62 1.26 -0.09
C TYR A 267 14.04 -0.20 0.08
N ALA A 268 13.91 -1.00 -0.98
CA ALA A 268 14.35 -2.39 -1.01
C ALA A 268 15.87 -2.46 -0.76
N ASP A 269 16.64 -1.68 -1.52
CA ASP A 269 18.11 -1.68 -1.53
C ASP A 269 18.72 -0.95 -0.32
N GLN A 270 18.10 0.14 0.13
CA GLN A 270 18.60 0.97 1.23
C GLN A 270 17.43 1.51 2.08
N ASP A 271 17.62 1.54 3.39
CA ASP A 271 16.67 2.15 4.33
C ASP A 271 17.26 3.37 5.05
N ILE A 272 18.43 3.84 4.62
CA ILE A 272 19.14 4.97 5.22
C ILE A 272 19.19 6.12 4.22
N PHE A 273 18.70 7.30 4.66
CA PHE A 273 18.59 8.45 3.76
C PHE A 273 19.05 9.77 4.40
N PRO A 274 19.49 10.78 3.63
CA PRO A 274 19.83 12.09 4.17
C PRO A 274 18.61 12.82 4.75
N TYR A 275 18.86 13.68 5.74
CA TYR A 275 17.81 14.43 6.44
C TYR A 275 17.20 15.53 5.57
N ASN A 276 15.87 15.53 5.52
CA ASN A 276 15.06 16.64 5.05
C ASN A 276 13.75 16.64 5.87
N ALA A 277 13.45 17.75 6.55
CA ALA A 277 12.33 17.83 7.50
C ALA A 277 10.97 17.52 6.85
N GLU A 278 10.77 18.00 5.63
CA GLU A 278 9.52 17.80 4.87
C GLU A 278 9.38 16.36 4.37
N VAL A 279 10.47 15.77 3.87
CA VAL A 279 10.50 14.35 3.47
C VAL A 279 10.22 13.45 4.68
N VAL A 280 10.84 13.71 5.82
CA VAL A 280 10.57 12.97 7.07
C VAL A 280 9.10 13.06 7.46
N ARG A 281 8.50 14.26 7.36
CA ARG A 281 7.07 14.46 7.64
C ARG A 281 6.19 13.64 6.68
N ILE A 282 6.51 13.65 5.39
CA ILE A 282 5.81 12.86 4.37
C ILE A 282 5.90 11.36 4.69
N LEU A 283 7.11 10.82 4.91
CA LEU A 283 7.30 9.40 5.20
C LEU A 283 6.55 8.96 6.47
N LYS A 284 6.58 9.79 7.53
CA LYS A 284 5.78 9.55 8.73
C LYS A 284 4.28 9.52 8.42
N ASN A 285 3.78 10.46 7.61
CA ASN A 285 2.38 10.45 7.18
C ASN A 285 2.02 9.22 6.34
N MET A 286 2.98 8.67 5.58
CA MET A 286 2.81 7.43 4.81
C MET A 286 2.91 6.16 5.67
N GLY A 287 3.12 6.29 6.97
CA GLY A 287 3.14 5.18 7.91
C GLY A 287 4.52 4.60 8.18
N PHE A 288 5.61 5.19 7.70
CA PHE A 288 6.95 4.75 8.09
C PHE A 288 7.27 5.11 9.55
N LEU A 289 8.08 4.27 10.19
CA LEU A 289 8.80 4.62 11.42
C LEU A 289 10.14 5.22 11.01
N VAL A 290 10.33 6.51 11.30
CA VAL A 290 11.56 7.23 10.96
C VAL A 290 12.44 7.32 12.21
N LYS A 291 13.61 6.70 12.17
CA LYS A 291 14.63 6.75 13.23
C LYS A 291 15.80 7.63 12.82
N GLN A 292 16.47 8.22 13.80
CA GLN A 292 17.74 8.90 13.57
C GLN A 292 18.86 7.84 13.64
N GLU A 293 19.80 7.88 12.70
CA GLU A 293 21.03 7.10 12.81
C GLU A 293 21.99 7.85 13.74
N ASP A 294 22.52 7.12 14.73
CA ASP A 294 23.50 7.64 15.70
C ASP A 294 24.87 7.89 15.03
#